data_AF-A0A821LEM1-F1
#
_entry.id   AF-A0A821LEM1-F1
#
_cell.length_a   1.000
_cell.length_b   1.000
_cell.length_c   1.000
_cell.angle_alpha   90.00
_cell.angle_beta   90.00
_cell.angle_gamma   90.00
#
_symmetry.space_group_name_H-M   'P 1'
#
loop_
_entity.id
_entity.type
_entity.pdbx_description
1 polymer ?
#
loop_
_entity_poly.entity_id
_entity_poly.type
_entity_poly.pdbx_seq_one_letter_code
_entity_poly.pdbx_strand_id
1 'polypeptide(L)'
;KLAETLVPGQGQEVIQIAQLQSKAREEQQLQLSMSNEMVQSLKQIYDIYVNQKMPFIEQIRLLSLLPRSWKYEKVMNIFGCTRHAVTTAHQMSDDQEYLLNKDQELTIRQRADLEKIKHFVSWLVESNTLVSGRV
;
A
#
# COMPACT_ATOMS: atom_id res chain seq x y z
N LYS A 1 39.38 -38.29 5.57
CA LYS A 1 38.83 -39.19 4.54
C LYS A 1 37.33 -39.33 4.78
N LEU A 2 36.52 -38.45 4.21
CA LEU A 2 35.06 -38.55 4.19
C LEU A 2 34.64 -38.40 2.74
N ALA A 3 34.76 -39.50 2.00
CA ALA A 3 34.17 -39.65 0.69
C ALA A 3 32.90 -40.49 0.91
N GLU A 4 31.85 -39.83 1.38
CA GLU A 4 30.51 -40.41 1.34
C GLU A 4 29.99 -40.28 -0.09
N THR A 5 29.73 -41.45 -0.66
CA THR A 5 29.13 -41.73 -1.96
C THR A 5 27.88 -40.88 -2.20
N LEU A 6 28.03 -39.82 -3.01
CA LEU A 6 26.91 -39.21 -3.70
C LEU A 6 26.56 -40.09 -4.90
N VAL A 7 25.31 -40.55 -4.95
CA VAL A 7 24.76 -41.31 -6.08
C VAL A 7 24.88 -40.46 -7.36
N PRO A 8 25.35 -41.01 -8.50
CA PRO A 8 25.47 -40.24 -9.73
C PRO A 8 24.08 -39.78 -10.18
N GLY A 9 23.84 -38.46 -10.12
CA GLY A 9 22.55 -37.84 -10.47
C GLY A 9 22.07 -36.79 -9.46
N GLN A 10 22.26 -37.01 -8.16
CA GLN A 10 21.80 -36.07 -7.11
C GLN A 10 22.64 -34.79 -7.03
N GLY A 11 23.91 -34.85 -7.41
CA GLY A 11 24.78 -33.68 -7.43
C GLY A 11 24.31 -32.59 -8.41
N GLN A 12 23.72 -32.97 -9.55
CA GLN A 12 23.21 -32.01 -10.54
C GLN A 12 21.94 -31.30 -10.05
N GLU A 13 21.03 -32.02 -9.39
CA GLU A 13 19.83 -31.41 -8.79
C GLU A 13 20.20 -30.46 -7.65
N VAL A 14 21.15 -30.83 -6.79
CA VAL A 14 21.64 -29.96 -5.71
C VAL A 14 22.32 -28.71 -6.26
N ILE A 15 23.08 -28.82 -7.35
CA ILE A 15 23.70 -27.67 -8.02
C ILE A 15 22.63 -26.76 -8.64
N GLN A 16 21.60 -27.33 -9.29
CA GLN A 16 20.50 -26.55 -9.85
C GLN A 16 19.70 -25.81 -8.77
N ILE A 17 19.42 -26.46 -7.65
CA ILE A 17 18.73 -25.84 -6.50
C ILE A 17 19.58 -24.70 -5.92
N ALA A 18 20.90 -24.91 -5.76
CA ALA A 18 21.80 -23.86 -5.29
C ALA A 18 21.86 -22.66 -6.25
N GLN A 19 21.87 -22.90 -7.57
CA GLN A 19 21.85 -21.86 -8.59
C GLN A 19 20.52 -21.08 -8.59
N LEU A 20 19.39 -21.77 -8.45
CA LEU A 20 18.08 -21.13 -8.34
C LEU A 20 17.97 -20.27 -7.07
N GLN A 21 18.50 -20.74 -5.93
CA GLN A 21 18.55 -19.96 -4.70
C GLN A 21 19.48 -18.74 -4.81
N SER A 22 20.62 -18.85 -5.51
CA SER A 22 21.51 -17.70 -5.78
C SER A 22 20.82 -16.66 -6.64
N LYS A 23 20.19 -17.07 -7.75
CA LYS A 23 19.43 -16.17 -8.62
C LYS A 23 18.28 -15.49 -7.88
N ALA A 24 17.52 -16.24 -7.09
CA ALA A 24 16.43 -15.68 -6.29
C ALA A 24 16.94 -14.63 -5.26
N ARG A 25 18.13 -14.84 -4.67
CA ARG A 25 18.75 -13.86 -3.77
C ARG A 25 19.24 -12.62 -4.51
N GLU A 26 19.87 -12.78 -5.68
CA GLU A 26 20.31 -11.66 -6.52
C GLU A 26 19.12 -10.82 -6.99
N GLU A 27 18.03 -11.47 -7.43
CA GLU A 27 16.78 -10.81 -7.81
C GLU A 27 16.15 -10.06 -6.62
N GLN A 28 16.14 -10.66 -5.42
CA GLN A 28 15.67 -9.96 -4.21
C GLN A 28 16.53 -8.75 -3.87
N GLN A 29 17.86 -8.82 -4.04
CA GLN A 29 18.76 -7.69 -3.80
C GLN A 29 18.53 -6.56 -4.81
N LEU A 30 18.36 -6.88 -6.09
CA LEU A 30 18.01 -5.92 -7.13
C LEU A 30 16.64 -5.27 -6.88
N GLN A 31 15.65 -6.03 -6.45
CA GLN A 31 14.34 -5.47 -6.07
C GLN A 31 14.44 -4.53 -4.87
N LEU A 32 15.25 -4.87 -3.87
CA LEU A 32 15.50 -4.02 -2.71
C LEU A 32 16.25 -2.73 -3.09
N SER A 33 17.23 -2.80 -4.00
CA SER A 33 17.95 -1.61 -4.46
C SER A 33 17.05 -0.68 -5.26
N MET A 34 16.27 -1.22 -6.20
CA MET A 34 15.28 -0.46 -6.97
C MET A 34 14.20 0.16 -6.06
N SER A 35 13.72 -0.59 -5.07
CA SER A 35 12.77 -0.07 -4.10
C SER A 35 13.34 1.09 -3.28
N ASN A 36 14.63 1.06 -2.95
CA ASN A 36 15.27 2.16 -2.22
C ASN A 36 15.45 3.40 -3.10
N GLU A 37 15.86 3.25 -4.36
CA GLU A 37 15.99 4.37 -5.31
C GLU A 37 14.65 5.06 -5.57
N MET A 38 13.57 4.28 -5.74
CA MET A 38 12.23 4.82 -5.89
C MET A 38 11.79 5.62 -4.66
N VAL A 39 12.05 5.10 -3.45
CA VAL A 39 11.71 5.83 -2.22
C VAL A 39 12.50 7.12 -2.09
N GLN A 40 13.80 7.11 -2.41
CA GLN A 40 14.63 8.31 -2.40
C GLN A 40 14.11 9.36 -3.39
N SER A 41 13.74 8.93 -4.59
CA SER A 41 13.16 9.81 -5.62
C SER A 41 11.82 10.40 -5.15
N LEU A 42 10.94 9.58 -4.56
CA LEU A 42 9.67 10.05 -3.98
C LEU A 42 9.89 11.05 -2.85
N LYS A 43 10.91 10.83 -2.00
CA LYS A 43 11.25 11.76 -0.93
C LYS A 43 11.69 13.12 -1.48
N GLN A 44 12.54 13.13 -2.51
CA GLN A 44 12.96 14.38 -3.15
C GLN A 44 11.76 15.17 -3.70
N ILE A 45 10.84 14.49 -4.38
CA ILE A 45 9.63 15.13 -4.92
C ILE A 45 8.73 15.64 -3.79
N TYR A 46 8.55 14.85 -2.74
CA TYR A 46 7.77 15.24 -1.57
C TYR A 46 8.34 16.51 -0.91
N ASP A 47 9.66 16.60 -0.76
CA ASP A 47 10.31 17.80 -0.20
C ASP A 47 10.09 19.03 -1.07
N ILE A 48 10.16 18.87 -2.39
CA ILE A 48 9.83 19.94 -3.34
C ILE A 48 8.39 20.40 -3.12
N TYR A 49 7.44 19.48 -2.96
CA TYR A 49 6.02 19.81 -2.78
C TYR A 49 5.79 20.56 -1.47
N VAL A 50 6.45 20.14 -0.39
CA VAL A 50 6.39 20.84 0.90
C VAL A 50 6.98 22.24 0.77
N ASN A 51 8.16 22.38 0.14
CA ASN A 51 8.85 23.66 -0.03
C ASN A 51 8.06 24.64 -0.91
N GLN A 52 7.40 24.14 -1.94
CA GLN A 52 6.54 24.92 -2.83
C GLN A 52 5.14 25.18 -2.25
N LYS A 53 4.85 24.69 -1.04
CA LYS A 53 3.54 24.79 -0.38
C LYS A 53 2.41 24.23 -1.24
N MET A 54 2.67 23.12 -1.92
CA MET A 54 1.64 22.41 -2.68
C MET A 54 0.48 21.99 -1.78
N PRO A 55 -0.75 21.88 -2.32
CA PRO A 55 -1.91 21.44 -1.55
C PRO A 55 -1.64 20.13 -0.80
N PHE A 56 -2.16 20.04 0.42
CA PHE A 56 -1.97 18.88 1.30
C PHE A 56 -2.35 17.56 0.62
N ILE A 57 -3.40 17.58 -0.22
CA ILE A 57 -3.86 16.38 -0.94
C ILE A 57 -2.83 15.86 -1.96
N GLU A 58 -2.06 16.73 -2.60
CA GLU A 58 -1.01 16.32 -3.54
C GLU A 58 0.20 15.74 -2.80
N GLN A 59 0.51 16.26 -1.61
CA GLN A 59 1.51 15.66 -0.72
C GLN A 59 1.08 14.26 -0.25
N ILE A 60 -0.20 14.09 0.11
CA ILE A 60 -0.77 12.79 0.48
C ILE A 60 -0.72 11.80 -0.69
N ARG A 61 -1.04 12.24 -1.91
CA ARG A 61 -1.03 11.38 -3.09
C ARG A 61 0.36 10.81 -3.38
N LEU A 62 1.43 11.55 -3.10
CA LEU A 62 2.79 10.99 -3.18
C LEU A 62 3.03 9.90 -2.11
N LEU A 63 2.54 10.12 -0.89
CA LEU A 63 2.65 9.13 0.19
C LEU A 63 1.82 7.87 -0.08
N SER A 64 0.73 7.95 -0.85
CA SER A 64 -0.09 6.76 -1.18
C SER A 64 0.59 5.83 -2.17
N LEU A 65 1.66 6.28 -2.84
CA LEU A 65 2.49 5.43 -3.70
C LEU A 65 3.46 4.54 -2.91
N LEU A 66 3.61 4.78 -1.60
CA LEU A 66 4.52 4.00 -0.77
C LEU A 66 3.94 2.58 -0.50
N PRO A 67 4.80 1.57 -0.36
CA PRO A 67 4.35 0.21 -0.08
C PRO A 67 3.58 0.13 1.24
N ARG A 68 2.41 -0.52 1.21
CA ARG A 68 1.51 -0.73 2.37
C ARG A 68 2.16 -1.51 3.53
N SER A 69 3.20 -2.30 3.24
CA SER A 69 3.96 -3.04 4.24
C SER A 69 4.78 -2.15 5.16
N TRP A 70 4.90 -0.85 4.87
CA TRP A 70 5.69 0.08 5.66
C TRP A 70 4.94 0.51 6.91
N LYS A 71 5.65 0.47 8.04
CA LYS A 71 5.13 0.97 9.32
C LYS A 71 4.96 2.49 9.28
N TYR A 72 3.91 2.97 9.93
CA TYR A 72 3.61 4.41 10.04
C TYR A 72 4.81 5.21 10.54
N GLU A 73 5.50 4.72 11.57
CA GLU A 73 6.65 5.41 12.18
C GLU A 73 7.80 5.56 11.18
N LYS A 74 8.02 4.54 10.33
CA LYS A 74 9.06 4.58 9.30
C LYS A 74 8.77 5.67 8.27
N VAL A 75 7.53 5.75 7.78
CA VAL A 75 7.12 6.76 6.81
C VAL A 75 7.23 8.16 7.40
N MET A 76 6.74 8.35 8.63
CA MET A 76 6.82 9.64 9.32
C MET A 76 8.28 10.10 9.53
N ASN A 77 9.16 9.20 9.93
CA ASN A 77 10.58 9.52 10.13
C ASN A 77 11.29 9.89 8.83
N ILE A 78 10.99 9.19 7.73
CA ILE A 78 11.62 9.47 6.44
C ILE A 78 11.07 10.77 5.85
N PHE A 79 9.75 10.93 5.78
CA PHE A 79 9.08 12.03 5.08
C PHE A 79 8.82 13.26 5.95
N GLY A 80 9.04 13.20 7.26
CA GLY A 80 8.78 14.30 8.19
C GLY A 80 7.30 14.71 8.25
N CYS A 81 6.40 13.77 7.96
CA CYS A 81 4.96 14.02 7.85
C CYS A 81 4.20 13.61 9.13
N THR A 82 2.96 14.07 9.24
CA THR A 82 2.10 13.74 10.38
C THR A 82 1.50 12.34 10.22
N ARG A 83 1.11 11.73 11.34
CA ARG A 83 0.38 10.46 11.34
C ARG A 83 -0.90 10.56 10.50
N HIS A 84 -1.58 11.70 10.56
CA HIS A 84 -2.79 11.96 9.78
C HIS A 84 -2.53 11.89 8.27
N ALA A 85 -1.41 12.44 7.78
CA ALA A 85 -1.03 12.35 6.37
C ALA A 85 -0.86 10.88 5.92
N VAL A 86 -0.16 10.07 6.72
CA VAL A 86 0.03 8.65 6.41
C VAL A 86 -1.28 7.86 6.46
N THR A 87 -2.14 8.11 7.45
CA THR A 87 -3.47 7.48 7.51
C THR A 87 -4.32 7.85 6.30
N THR A 88 -4.30 9.10 5.87
CA THR A 88 -5.07 9.58 4.71
C THR A 88 -4.51 9.01 3.40
N ALA A 89 -3.19 8.88 3.28
CA ALA A 89 -2.54 8.25 2.13
C ALA A 89 -2.94 6.77 2.01
N HIS A 90 -2.96 6.06 3.14
CA HIS A 90 -3.44 4.69 3.19
C HIS A 90 -4.91 4.58 2.77
N GLN A 91 -5.78 5.47 3.26
CA GLN A 91 -7.19 5.50 2.85
C GLN A 91 -7.35 5.77 1.35
N MET A 92 -6.60 6.72 0.80
CA MET A 92 -6.64 7.03 -0.63
C MET A 92 -6.24 5.82 -1.48
N SER A 93 -5.22 5.07 -1.07
CA SER A 93 -4.84 3.82 -1.74
C SER A 93 -5.93 2.76 -1.65
N ASP A 94 -6.58 2.62 -0.49
CA ASP A 94 -7.66 1.63 -0.29
C ASP A 94 -8.88 1.97 -1.15
N ASP A 95 -9.24 3.25 -1.24
CA ASP A 95 -10.33 3.73 -2.08
C ASP A 95 -10.03 3.50 -3.57
N GLN A 96 -8.78 3.71 -4.00
CA GLN A 96 -8.36 3.45 -5.37
C GLN A 96 -8.40 1.96 -5.72
N GLU A 97 -7.89 1.11 -4.85
CA GLU A 97 -7.92 -0.34 -5.04
C GLU A 97 -9.37 -0.86 -5.07
N TYR A 98 -10.23 -0.36 -4.19
CA TYR A 98 -11.64 -0.67 -4.20
C TYR A 98 -12.31 -0.26 -5.52
N LEU A 99 -12.06 0.96 -6.02
CA LEU A 99 -12.66 1.42 -7.28
C LEU A 99 -12.24 0.57 -8.48
N LEU A 100 -11.01 0.07 -8.50
CA LEU A 100 -10.50 -0.78 -9.57
C LEU A 100 -11.10 -2.20 -9.53
N ASN A 101 -11.29 -2.74 -8.33
CA ASN A 101 -11.66 -4.14 -8.13
C ASN A 101 -13.12 -4.34 -7.72
N LYS A 102 -13.93 -3.28 -7.65
CA LYS A 102 -15.33 -3.29 -7.21
C LYS A 102 -16.18 -4.34 -7.94
N ASP A 103 -15.92 -4.55 -9.23
CA ASP A 103 -16.69 -5.46 -10.06
C ASP A 103 -16.18 -6.91 -10.01
N GLN A 104 -14.98 -7.14 -9.45
CA GLN A 104 -14.32 -8.45 -9.44
C GLN A 104 -14.28 -9.09 -8.05
N GLU A 105 -14.20 -8.31 -6.96
CA GLU A 105 -14.08 -8.83 -5.60
C GLU A 105 -15.02 -8.14 -4.60
N LEU A 106 -16.13 -8.82 -4.26
CA LEU A 106 -17.09 -8.39 -3.22
C LEU A 106 -16.50 -8.37 -1.80
N THR A 107 -15.32 -8.96 -1.59
CA THR A 107 -14.66 -9.11 -0.28
C THR A 107 -13.75 -7.95 0.12
N ILE A 108 -13.50 -6.99 -0.77
CA ILE A 108 -12.70 -5.82 -0.42
C ILE A 108 -13.47 -5.00 0.62
N ARG A 109 -12.86 -4.83 1.80
CA ARG A 109 -13.48 -4.16 2.95
C ARG A 109 -13.68 -2.68 2.65
N GLN A 110 -14.87 -2.32 2.18
CA GLN A 110 -15.36 -0.95 2.30
C GLN A 110 -15.57 -0.64 3.78
N ARG A 111 -15.06 0.51 4.28
CA ARG A 111 -15.46 1.00 5.61
C ARG A 111 -16.93 1.46 5.61
N ALA A 112 -17.41 1.97 4.47
CA ALA A 112 -18.81 2.20 4.19
C ALA A 112 -19.02 2.50 2.70
N ASP A 113 -20.14 2.04 2.14
CA ASP A 113 -20.56 2.34 0.78
C ASP A 113 -21.20 3.73 0.74
N LEU A 114 -20.67 4.63 -0.10
CA LEU A 114 -21.10 6.03 -0.16
C LEU A 114 -22.59 6.14 -0.55
N GLU A 115 -23.09 5.26 -1.42
CA GLU A 115 -24.50 5.20 -1.79
C GLU A 115 -25.37 4.69 -0.63
N LYS A 116 -24.89 3.67 0.11
CA LYS A 116 -25.61 3.19 1.31
C LYS A 116 -25.61 4.23 2.43
N ILE A 117 -24.54 5.00 2.59
CA ILE A 117 -24.50 6.12 3.54
C ILE A 117 -25.48 7.22 3.13
N LYS A 118 -25.52 7.61 1.85
CA LYS A 118 -26.48 8.61 1.37
C LYS A 118 -27.93 8.17 1.61
N HIS A 119 -28.24 6.91 1.33
CA HIS A 119 -29.56 6.35 1.61
C HIS A 119 -29.85 6.32 3.11
N PHE A 120 -28.89 5.92 3.94
CA PHE A 120 -29.06 5.92 5.39
C PHE A 120 -29.28 7.33 5.96
N VAL A 121 -28.53 8.33 5.48
CA VAL A 121 -28.70 9.73 5.88
C VAL A 121 -30.03 10.30 5.38
N SER A 122 -30.43 10.02 4.14
CA SER A 122 -31.74 10.44 3.61
C SER A 122 -32.87 9.83 4.42
N TRP A 123 -32.79 8.53 4.71
CA TRP A 123 -33.76 7.84 5.56
C TRP A 123 -33.82 8.41 6.98
N LEU A 124 -32.67 8.75 7.58
CA LEU A 124 -32.61 9.40 8.90
C LEU A 124 -33.28 10.77 8.89
N VAL A 125 -33.06 11.57 7.84
CA VAL A 125 -33.67 12.89 7.68
C VAL A 125 -35.18 12.75 7.49
N GLU A 126 -35.63 11.86 6.60
CA GLU A 126 -37.05 11.57 6.36
C GLU A 126 -37.75 11.02 7.61
N SER A 127 -37.09 10.15 8.36
CA SER A 127 -37.64 9.61 9.61
C SER A 127 -37.75 10.68 10.69
N ASN A 128 -36.78 11.61 10.78
CA ASN A 128 -36.85 12.73 11.73
C ASN A 128 -37.90 13.77 11.33
N THR A 129 -38.11 14.04 10.04
CA THR A 129 -39.18 14.95 9.59
C THR A 129 -40.56 14.35 9.88
N LEU A 130 -40.73 13.03 9.73
CA LEU A 130 -41.95 12.32 10.08
C LEU A 130 -42.23 12.29 11.59
N VAL A 131 -41.21 12.19 12.44
CA VAL A 131 -41.34 12.18 13.91
C VAL A 131 -41.49 13.59 14.50
N SER A 132 -40.91 14.61 13.87
CA SER A 132 -40.92 16.00 14.35
C SER A 132 -42.19 16.78 13.98
N GLY A 133 -43.08 16.24 13.14
CA GLY A 133 -44.40 16.82 12.88
C GLY A 133 -44.40 18.23 12.29
N ARG A 134 -43.32 18.63 11.60
CA ARG A 134 -43.32 19.85 10.78
C ARG A 134 -43.58 19.46 9.33
N VAL A 135 -44.85 19.51 8.95
CA VAL A 135 -45.28 19.75 7.56
C VAL A 135 -45.17 21.25 7.29
#